data_AF-A0A835EIT6-F1
#
_entry.id   AF-A0A835EIT6-F1
#
_cell.length_a   1.000
_cell.length_b   1.000
_cell.length_c   1.000
_cell.angle_alpha   90.00
_cell.angle_beta   90.00
_cell.angle_gamma   90.00
#
_symmetry.space_group_name_H-M   'P 1'
#
loop_
_entity.id
_entity.type
_entity.pdbx_description
1 polymer ?
#
loop_
_entity_poly.entity_id
_entity_poly.type
_entity_poly.pdbx_seq_one_letter_code
_entity_poly.pdbx_strand_id
1 'polypeptide(L)'
;MKLQKLFGLQHRNAVQLRGCCACTTQVLYSLEGKCVWTEMRERLLCFEYVPDKSIREHISDVSCGIERRERYDMTRGIFSGLNYLHTERDIDRMDLRPKNIFLDDNILPNIADFGLSRLFGKNGSRIITTSRAGTL
;
A
#
# COMPACT_ATOMS: atom_id res chain seq x y z
N MET A 1 1.05 -11.78 5.72
CA MET A 1 1.52 -11.61 4.33
C MET A 1 3.05 -11.63 4.33
N LYS A 2 3.71 -12.26 3.36
CA LYS A 2 5.19 -12.22 3.17
C LYS A 2 5.53 -11.26 2.03
N LEU A 3 6.64 -10.52 2.14
CA LEU A 3 6.98 -9.46 1.18
C LEU A 3 7.18 -10.02 -0.23
N GLN A 4 7.65 -11.26 -0.31
CA GLN A 4 7.82 -12.05 -1.54
C GLN A 4 6.57 -12.08 -2.42
N LYS A 5 5.36 -12.00 -1.84
CA LYS A 5 4.11 -12.00 -2.60
C LYS A 5 3.87 -10.72 -3.40
N LEU A 6 4.52 -9.62 -3.02
CA LEU A 6 4.40 -8.32 -3.71
C LEU A 6 5.39 -8.20 -4.87
N PHE A 7 6.43 -9.02 -4.92
CA PHE A 7 7.37 -9.00 -6.02
C PHE A 7 6.74 -9.63 -7.26
N GLY A 8 6.89 -8.95 -8.40
CA GLY A 8 6.35 -9.42 -9.67
C GLY A 8 4.83 -9.31 -9.79
N LEU A 9 4.15 -8.55 -8.92
CA LEU A 9 2.77 -8.16 -9.18
C LEU A 9 2.72 -7.45 -10.54
N GLN A 10 1.81 -7.90 -11.40
CA GLN A 10 1.62 -7.36 -12.74
C GLN A 10 0.14 -7.50 -13.08
N HIS A 11 -0.62 -6.45 -12.78
CA HIS A 11 -2.02 -6.37 -13.12
C HIS A 11 -2.41 -4.90 -13.26
N ARG A 12 -3.18 -4.57 -14.30
CA ARG A 12 -3.59 -3.19 -14.64
C ARG A 12 -4.42 -2.45 -13.56
N ASN A 13 -4.83 -3.16 -12.51
CA ASN A 13 -5.65 -2.63 -11.40
C ASN A 13 -5.00 -2.86 -10.03
N ALA A 14 -3.70 -3.13 -9.98
CA ALA A 14 -2.95 -3.31 -8.75
C ALA A 14 -1.59 -2.64 -8.89
N VAL A 15 -1.24 -1.78 -7.93
CA VAL A 15 0.00 -1.02 -7.97
C VAL A 15 1.20 -1.96 -7.88
N GLN A 16 2.12 -1.83 -8.83
CA GLN A 16 3.32 -2.65 -8.90
C GLN A 16 4.40 -2.18 -7.92
N LEU A 17 4.98 -3.13 -7.18
CA LEU A 17 6.22 -2.91 -6.44
C LEU A 17 7.40 -2.86 -7.43
N ARG A 18 8.07 -1.72 -7.52
CA ARG A 18 9.25 -1.49 -8.38
C ARG A 18 10.55 -1.88 -7.71
N GLY A 19 10.62 -1.80 -6.39
CA GLY A 19 11.82 -2.21 -5.64
C GLY A 19 11.67 -2.05 -4.15
N CYS A 20 12.73 -2.44 -3.43
CA CYS A 20 12.83 -2.21 -2.00
C CYS A 20 14.26 -1.88 -1.58
N CYS A 21 14.40 -1.10 -0.51
CA CYS A 21 15.67 -0.88 0.18
C CYS A 21 15.52 -1.33 1.63
N ALA A 22 16.58 -1.91 2.19
CA ALA A 22 16.65 -2.26 3.60
C ALA A 22 18.01 -1.80 4.15
N CYS A 23 17.98 -1.05 5.24
CA CYS A 23 19.17 -0.59 5.95
C CYS A 23 19.09 -1.06 7.41
N THR A 24 20.19 -1.57 7.94
CA THR A 24 20.33 -1.90 9.36
C THR A 24 21.48 -1.07 9.92
N THR A 25 21.15 -0.20 10.87
CA THR A 25 22.11 0.69 11.51
C THR A 25 22.20 0.37 12.99
N GLN A 26 23.40 0.30 13.54
CA GLN A 26 23.58 0.22 14.99
C GLN A 26 23.40 1.60 15.59
N VAL A 27 22.53 1.68 16.59
CA VAL A 27 22.21 2.93 17.30
C VAL A 27 22.32 2.69 18.79
N LEU A 28 22.78 3.71 19.51
CA LEU A 28 22.90 3.69 20.96
C LEU A 28 21.63 4.27 21.57
N TYR A 29 20.89 3.48 22.35
CA TYR A 29 19.74 3.96 23.12
C TYR A 29 20.09 4.07 24.60
N SER A 30 19.62 5.13 25.24
CA SER A 30 19.65 5.27 26.70
C SER A 30 18.35 4.73 27.29
N LEU A 31 18.45 3.70 28.11
CA LEU A 31 17.35 3.11 28.87
C LEU A 31 17.74 3.12 30.34
N GLU A 32 16.96 3.82 31.16
CA GLU A 32 17.17 3.90 32.62
C GLU A 32 18.61 4.30 33.02
N GLY A 33 19.22 5.21 32.25
CA GLY A 33 20.59 5.68 32.49
C GLY A 33 21.69 4.73 32.02
N LYS A 34 21.36 3.59 31.39
CA LYS A 34 22.33 2.69 30.75
C LYS A 34 22.29 2.83 29.24
N CYS A 35 23.47 2.84 28.62
CA CYS A 35 23.63 2.88 27.18
C CYS A 35 23.67 1.46 26.61
N VAL A 36 22.77 1.16 25.67
CA VAL A 36 22.68 -0.16 25.04
C VAL A 36 22.74 0.00 23.52
N TRP A 37 23.63 -0.76 22.88
CA TRP A 37 23.68 -0.87 21.42
C TRP A 37 22.51 -1.71 20.92
N THR A 38 21.78 -1.20 19.92
CA THR A 38 20.68 -1.93 19.30
C THR A 38 20.69 -1.73 17.79
N GLU A 39 20.05 -2.63 17.08
CA GLU A 39 19.85 -2.54 15.64
C GLU A 39 18.56 -1.78 15.34
N MET A 40 18.69 -0.68 14.61
CA MET A 40 17.57 -0.03 13.95
C MET A 40 17.48 -0.55 12.51
N ARG A 41 16.31 -1.07 12.14
CA ARG A 41 16.04 -1.62 10.81
C ARG A 41 15.06 -0.73 10.08
N GLU A 42 15.51 -0.11 9.00
CA GLU A 42 14.70 0.72 8.12
C GLU A 42 14.45 -0.02 6.80
N ARG A 43 13.22 0.11 6.29
CA ARG A 43 12.81 -0.53 5.03
C ARG A 43 11.97 0.45 4.21
N LEU A 44 12.33 0.62 2.95
CA LEU A 44 11.59 1.41 1.97
C LEU A 44 11.05 0.47 0.90
N LEU A 45 9.78 0.63 0.56
CA LEU A 45 9.13 -0.07 -0.55
C LEU A 45 8.78 0.98 -1.59
N CYS A 46 9.33 0.82 -2.80
CA CYS A 46 9.12 1.72 -3.91
C CYS A 46 8.05 1.11 -4.81
N PHE A 47 6.89 1.74 -4.87
CA PHE A 47 5.81 1.39 -5.78
C PHE A 47 5.87 2.24 -7.04
N GLU A 48 5.17 1.81 -8.09
CA GLU A 48 4.95 2.68 -9.23
C GLU A 48 4.14 3.91 -8.83
N TYR A 49 4.42 5.00 -9.54
CA TYR A 49 3.67 6.24 -9.36
C TYR A 49 2.34 6.14 -10.09
N VAL A 50 1.25 6.38 -9.37
CA VAL A 50 -0.09 6.52 -9.95
C VAL A 50 -0.41 8.02 -9.97
N PRO A 51 -0.63 8.61 -11.16
CA PRO A 51 -0.64 10.06 -11.33
C PRO A 51 -1.85 10.76 -10.73
N ASP A 52 -3.00 10.09 -10.67
CA ASP A 52 -4.23 10.70 -10.18
C ASP A 52 -4.50 10.39 -8.69
N LYS A 53 -5.46 11.13 -8.14
CA LYS A 53 -5.89 11.06 -6.75
C LYS A 53 -6.61 9.76 -6.42
N SER A 54 -6.77 9.54 -5.12
CA SER A 54 -7.58 8.42 -4.63
C SER A 54 -9.06 8.58 -4.99
N ILE A 55 -9.79 7.47 -5.04
CA ILE A 55 -11.25 7.47 -5.21
C ILE A 55 -11.92 8.33 -4.13
N ARG A 56 -11.36 8.38 -2.91
CA ARG A 56 -11.91 9.22 -1.84
C ARG A 56 -11.98 10.69 -2.24
N GLU A 57 -10.91 11.21 -2.85
CA GLU A 57 -10.82 12.61 -3.25
C GLU A 57 -11.78 12.91 -4.40
N HIS A 58 -11.92 11.94 -5.32
CA HIS A 58 -12.87 11.92 -6.43
C HIS A 58 -14.34 11.70 -6.03
N ILE A 59 -14.66 11.38 -4.78
CA ILE A 59 -16.05 11.31 -4.31
C ILE A 59 -16.38 12.55 -3.47
N SER A 60 -15.38 13.13 -2.81
CA SER A 60 -15.57 14.33 -1.97
C SER A 60 -15.70 15.62 -2.77
N ASP A 61 -15.22 15.65 -4.01
CA ASP A 61 -15.32 16.81 -4.86
C ASP A 61 -16.72 16.85 -5.51
N VAL A 62 -17.51 17.88 -5.22
CA VAL A 62 -18.88 18.00 -5.75
C VAL A 62 -18.86 18.31 -7.26
N SER A 63 -17.70 18.71 -7.80
CA SER A 63 -17.51 19.09 -9.20
C SER A 63 -17.01 17.96 -10.10
N CYS A 64 -16.54 16.84 -9.54
CA CYS A 64 -16.09 15.71 -10.35
C CYS A 64 -17.29 14.88 -10.81
N GLY A 65 -17.83 15.26 -11.97
CA GLY A 65 -18.89 14.55 -12.67
C GLY A 65 -18.45 13.18 -13.18
N ILE A 66 -18.22 12.22 -12.28
CA ILE A 66 -17.93 10.84 -12.68
C ILE A 66 -19.20 10.23 -13.29
N GLU A 67 -19.10 9.96 -14.59
CA GLU A 67 -20.21 9.43 -15.36
C GLU A 67 -20.59 8.03 -14.88
N ARG A 68 -21.85 7.64 -15.13
CA ARG A 68 -22.33 6.31 -14.73
C ARG A 68 -21.47 5.19 -15.31
N ARG A 69 -20.96 5.40 -16.53
CA ARG A 69 -20.09 4.44 -17.23
C ARG A 69 -18.74 4.28 -16.53
N GLU A 70 -18.12 5.38 -16.14
CA GLU A 70 -16.83 5.36 -15.43
C GLU A 70 -16.96 4.66 -14.08
N ARG A 71 -18.06 4.87 -13.35
CA ARG A 71 -18.35 4.13 -12.11
C ARG A 71 -18.43 2.62 -12.32
N TYR A 72 -19.04 2.19 -13.41
CA TYR A 72 -19.11 0.78 -13.77
C TYR A 72 -17.74 0.20 -14.11
N ASP A 73 -16.94 0.93 -14.90
CA ASP A 73 -15.59 0.50 -15.28
C ASP A 73 -14.64 0.48 -14.09
N MET A 74 -14.72 1.44 -13.17
CA MET A 74 -14.04 1.41 -11.88
C MET A 74 -14.46 0.19 -11.04
N THR A 75 -15.76 -0.06 -10.91
CA THR A 75 -16.23 -1.22 -10.12
C THR A 75 -15.67 -2.52 -10.69
N ARG A 76 -15.69 -2.69 -12.02
CA ARG A 76 -15.10 -3.84 -12.70
C ARG A 76 -13.59 -3.95 -12.50
N GLY A 77 -12.87 -2.84 -12.61
CA GLY A 77 -11.42 -2.82 -12.40
C GLY A 77 -11.04 -3.23 -10.97
N ILE A 78 -11.79 -2.76 -9.96
CA ILE A 78 -11.58 -3.17 -8.56
C ILE A 78 -11.76 -4.68 -8.42
N PHE A 79 -12.86 -5.25 -8.93
CA PHE A 79 -13.07 -6.69 -8.87
C PHE A 79 -12.01 -7.49 -9.64
N SER A 80 -11.55 -6.99 -10.79
CA SER A 80 -10.45 -7.62 -11.54
C SER A 80 -9.16 -7.65 -10.73
N GLY A 81 -8.77 -6.52 -10.12
CA GLY A 81 -7.60 -6.43 -9.26
C GLY A 81 -7.70 -7.32 -8.02
N LEU A 82 -8.87 -7.35 -7.37
CA LEU A 82 -9.12 -8.23 -6.23
C LEU A 82 -9.01 -9.70 -6.60
N ASN A 83 -9.62 -10.11 -7.72
CA ASN A 83 -9.55 -11.49 -8.20
C ASN A 83 -8.09 -11.91 -8.46
N TYR A 84 -7.31 -11.06 -9.12
CA TYR A 84 -5.89 -11.29 -9.33
C TYR A 84 -5.13 -11.47 -7.99
N LEU A 85 -5.33 -10.54 -7.06
CA LEU A 85 -4.63 -10.54 -5.78
C LEU A 85 -4.99 -11.76 -4.92
N HIS A 86 -6.26 -12.17 -4.90
CA HIS A 86 -6.70 -13.35 -4.17
C HIS A 86 -6.28 -14.65 -4.85
N THR A 87 -6.67 -14.84 -6.11
CA THR A 87 -6.55 -16.15 -6.77
C THR A 87 -5.15 -16.44 -7.26
N GLU A 88 -4.43 -15.44 -7.78
CA GLU A 88 -3.11 -15.66 -8.39
C GLU A 88 -1.95 -15.34 -7.44
N ARG A 89 -2.20 -14.50 -6.43
CA ARG A 89 -1.15 -14.02 -5.51
C ARG A 89 -1.38 -14.42 -4.05
N ASP A 90 -2.55 -14.96 -3.71
CA ASP A 90 -2.90 -15.41 -2.34
C ASP A 90 -2.72 -14.25 -1.33
N ILE A 91 -3.20 -13.05 -1.70
CA ILE A 91 -3.16 -11.82 -0.90
C ILE A 91 -4.57 -11.49 -0.42
N ASP A 92 -5.03 -12.17 0.63
CA ASP A 92 -6.43 -12.07 1.11
C ASP A 92 -6.67 -10.93 2.10
N ARG A 93 -5.60 -10.26 2.52
CA ARG A 93 -5.62 -9.34 3.67
C ARG A 93 -5.26 -7.93 3.23
N MET A 94 -6.19 -7.31 2.50
CA MET A 94 -6.08 -5.94 1.98
C MET A 94 -6.84 -4.94 2.83
N ASP A 95 -6.41 -3.68 2.75
CA ASP A 95 -7.14 -2.56 3.35
C ASP A 95 -7.93 -1.81 2.26
N LEU A 96 -8.99 -2.47 1.80
CA LEU A 96 -9.80 -1.99 0.69
C LEU A 96 -10.71 -0.83 1.12
N ARG A 97 -10.23 0.39 0.93
CA ARG A 97 -10.98 1.63 1.20
C ARG A 97 -10.77 2.62 0.07
N PRO A 98 -11.69 3.57 -0.15
CA PRO A 98 -11.56 4.58 -1.21
C PRO A 98 -10.23 5.37 -1.19
N LYS A 99 -9.60 5.57 -0.03
CA LYS A 99 -8.29 6.25 0.09
C LYS A 99 -7.08 5.41 -0.34
N ASN A 100 -7.27 4.11 -0.51
CA ASN A 100 -6.23 3.14 -0.85
C ASN A 100 -6.39 2.60 -2.28
N ILE A 101 -7.31 3.19 -3.06
CA ILE A 101 -7.54 2.90 -4.48
C ILE A 101 -7.32 4.21 -5.23
N PHE A 102 -6.33 4.21 -6.11
CA PHE A 102 -5.95 5.38 -6.91
C PHE A 102 -6.49 5.24 -8.32
N LEU A 103 -6.70 6.34 -9.02
CA LEU A 103 -7.06 6.33 -10.43
C LEU A 103 -5.80 6.57 -11.28
N ASP A 104 -5.68 5.89 -12.41
CA ASP A 104 -4.68 6.24 -13.41
C ASP A 104 -5.22 7.30 -14.38
N ASP A 105 -4.39 7.70 -15.36
CA ASP A 105 -4.76 8.68 -16.39
C ASP A 105 -5.98 8.28 -17.23
N ASN A 106 -6.41 7.01 -17.18
CA ASN A 106 -7.58 6.50 -17.89
C ASN A 106 -8.80 6.34 -16.96
N ILE A 107 -8.77 6.90 -15.75
CA ILE A 107 -9.83 6.76 -14.74
C ILE A 107 -10.04 5.29 -14.33
N LEU A 108 -8.98 4.48 -14.42
CA LEU A 108 -9.02 3.07 -13.99
C LEU A 108 -8.45 2.90 -12.59
N PRO A 109 -9.06 2.03 -11.77
CA PRO A 109 -8.69 1.87 -10.37
C PRO A 109 -7.42 1.03 -10.23
N ASN A 110 -6.54 1.45 -9.34
CA ASN A 110 -5.33 0.76 -8.93
C ASN A 110 -5.32 0.57 -7.42
N ILE A 111 -5.34 -0.69 -6.99
CA ILE A 111 -5.30 -1.07 -5.57
C ILE A 111 -3.87 -0.88 -5.06
N ALA A 112 -3.69 -0.02 -4.05
CA ALA A 112 -2.37 0.40 -3.57
C ALA A 112 -2.00 -0.09 -2.16
N ASP A 113 -2.97 -0.52 -1.35
CA ASP A 113 -2.70 -0.99 0.01
C ASP A 113 -3.00 -2.47 0.22
N PHE A 114 -1.92 -3.25 0.19
CA PHE A 114 -1.94 -4.70 0.39
C PHE A 114 -1.93 -5.10 1.88
N GLY A 115 -2.13 -4.16 2.81
CA GLY A 115 -2.10 -4.46 4.26
C GLY A 115 -0.67 -4.56 4.80
N LEU A 116 0.21 -3.64 4.37
CA LEU A 116 1.64 -3.63 4.72
C LEU A 116 1.89 -3.57 6.24
N SER A 117 0.99 -2.98 7.01
CA SER A 117 1.06 -2.95 8.49
C SER A 117 1.21 -4.34 9.11
N ARG A 118 0.70 -5.38 8.44
CA ARG A 118 0.69 -6.77 8.94
C ARG A 118 1.86 -7.60 8.46
N LEU A 119 2.65 -7.09 7.51
CA LEU A 119 3.93 -7.69 7.08
C LEU A 119 4.98 -7.61 8.20
N PHE A 120 4.97 -6.50 8.94
CA PHE A 120 6.06 -6.15 9.87
C PHE A 120 5.66 -6.29 11.35
N GLY A 121 4.38 -6.50 11.65
CA GLY A 121 3.85 -6.56 13.03
C GLY A 121 4.18 -7.82 13.84
N LYS A 122 4.77 -8.88 13.26
CA LYS A 122 5.05 -10.12 14.00
C LYS A 122 6.39 -10.15 14.75
N ASN A 123 7.32 -9.22 14.47
CA ASN A 123 8.69 -9.30 15.02
C ASN A 123 9.11 -8.06 15.84
N GLY A 124 8.17 -7.31 16.43
CA GLY A 124 8.50 -6.20 17.34
C GLY A 124 9.26 -5.02 16.70
N SER A 125 9.41 -4.98 15.37
CA SER A 125 10.03 -3.85 14.69
C SER A 125 9.08 -2.67 14.67
N ARG A 126 9.48 -1.58 15.33
CA ARG A 126 8.78 -0.30 15.31
C ARG A 126 8.74 0.23 13.87
N ILE A 127 7.55 0.28 13.28
CA ILE A 127 7.32 0.87 11.96
C ILE A 127 7.31 2.39 12.15
N ILE A 128 8.34 3.09 11.64
CA ILE A 128 8.34 4.54 11.56
C ILE A 128 7.86 4.91 10.16
N THR A 129 6.58 5.22 10.04
CA THR A 129 6.05 5.88 8.84
C THR A 129 6.06 7.39 9.08
N THR A 130 6.71 8.14 8.20
CA THR A 130 6.71 9.62 8.21
C THR A 130 5.33 10.20 7.86
N SER A 131 4.42 9.40 7.28
CA SER A 131 2.99 9.67 7.28
C SER A 131 2.25 8.62 8.11
N ARG A 132 1.52 9.07 9.13
CA ARG A 132 0.65 8.20 9.92
C ARG A 132 -0.62 7.89 9.10
N ALA A 133 -0.51 7.01 8.12
CA ALA A 133 -1.63 6.54 7.32
C ALA A 133 -1.94 5.07 7.68
N GLY A 134 -3.04 4.90 8.40
CA GLY A 134 -3.59 3.61 8.81
C GLY A 134 -4.86 3.89 9.62
N THR A 135 -5.85 3.01 9.53
CA THR A 135 -7.03 3.05 10.42
C THR A 135 -6.99 1.76 11.24
N LEU A 136 -7.38 1.85 12.51
CA LEU A 136 -7.53 0.69 13.40
C LEU A 136 -8.42 -0.39 12.78
#